data_AF-A0A147GQV9-F1
#
_entry.id   AF-A0A147GQV9-F1
#
_cell.length_a   1.000
_cell.length_b   1.000
_cell.length_c   1.000
_cell.angle_alpha   90.00
_cell.angle_beta   90.00
_cell.angle_gamma   90.00
#
_symmetry.space_group_name_H-M   'P 1'
#
loop_
_entity.id
_entity.type
_entity.pdbx_description
1 polymer ?
#
loop_
_entity_poly.entity_id
_entity_poly.type
_entity_poly.pdbx_seq_one_letter_code
_entity_poly.pdbx_strand_id
1 'polypeptide(L)'
;MDPYNLRTVPAAYANLSGAPWTIGWGDTLEVRPGLVITQAEADGRYARRLVRDFEPPVRQAVTVPLSQCQWDATVSTVYNTGPGGRGRDGILYLADGRPSTFLRKLNAGDYQGAADELPKWVRAGGQVLKGLQRRRHATRLVFLGGDVGAAIAAGERAFP
;
A
#
# COMPACT_ATOMS: atom_id res chain seq x y z
N MET A 1 -16.92 -11.77 -2.23
CA MET A 1 -17.12 -10.35 -1.83
C MET A 1 -15.77 -9.69 -1.97
N ASP A 2 -15.61 -8.74 -2.90
CA ASP A 2 -14.34 -8.04 -3.09
C ASP A 2 -14.22 -6.95 -2.01
N PRO A 3 -13.29 -7.08 -1.04
CA PRO A 3 -13.16 -6.11 0.04
C PRO A 3 -12.72 -4.72 -0.45
N TYR A 4 -12.27 -4.58 -1.71
CA TYR A 4 -11.80 -3.33 -2.30
C TYR A 4 -12.87 -2.60 -3.14
N ASN A 5 -14.07 -3.18 -3.27
CA ASN A 5 -15.19 -2.56 -4.00
C ASN A 5 -16.46 -2.50 -3.13
N LEU A 6 -16.28 -2.42 -1.81
CA LEU A 6 -17.38 -2.29 -0.87
C LEU A 6 -17.93 -0.87 -0.90
N ARG A 7 -19.09 -0.70 -1.56
CA ARG A 7 -19.89 0.54 -1.54
C ARG A 7 -20.69 0.72 -0.25
N THR A 8 -20.79 -0.34 0.54
CA THR A 8 -21.49 -0.38 1.82
C THR A 8 -20.67 -1.18 2.81
N VAL A 9 -20.69 -0.77 4.09
CA VAL A 9 -20.26 -1.62 5.21
C VAL A 9 -21.52 -2.33 5.73
N PRO A 10 -21.80 -3.58 5.32
CA PRO A 10 -23.09 -4.18 5.62
C PRO A 10 -23.17 -4.49 7.11
N ALA A 11 -24.26 -4.08 7.75
CA ALA A 11 -24.46 -4.25 9.20
C ALA A 11 -24.34 -5.71 9.66
N ALA A 12 -24.62 -6.68 8.78
CA ALA A 12 -24.45 -8.11 9.06
C ALA A 12 -23.00 -8.53 9.32
N TYR A 13 -22.01 -7.76 8.87
CA TYR A 13 -20.58 -8.04 9.12
C TYR A 13 -20.05 -7.34 10.36
N ALA A 14 -20.87 -6.54 11.07
CA ALA A 14 -20.56 -5.84 12.34
C ALA A 14 -19.82 -6.72 13.35
N ASN A 15 -20.14 -8.02 13.36
CA ASN A 15 -19.63 -8.99 14.32
C ASN A 15 -18.44 -9.82 13.79
N LEU A 16 -18.12 -9.74 12.50
CA LEU A 16 -17.08 -10.56 11.83
C LEU A 16 -15.77 -9.81 11.62
N SER A 17 -15.80 -8.48 11.54
CA SER A 17 -14.59 -7.65 11.54
C SER A 17 -14.61 -6.72 12.73
N GLY A 18 -13.72 -6.97 13.70
CA GLY A 18 -13.43 -5.97 14.72
C GLY A 18 -12.94 -4.67 14.08
N ALA A 19 -13.18 -3.54 14.75
CA ALA A 19 -12.68 -2.25 14.30
C ALA A 19 -11.16 -2.31 14.01
N PRO A 20 -10.67 -1.60 12.97
CA PRO A 20 -11.40 -0.62 12.15
C PRO A 20 -12.14 -1.23 10.94
N TRP A 21 -13.30 -0.65 10.61
CA TRP A 21 -14.05 -0.90 9.37
C TRP A 21 -13.36 -0.26 8.17
N THR A 22 -13.46 -0.87 6.98
CA THR A 22 -12.94 -0.33 5.72
C THR A 22 -14.05 -0.04 4.72
N ILE A 23 -13.91 1.00 3.89
CA ILE A 23 -14.83 1.34 2.79
C ILE A 23 -14.08 1.93 1.58
N GLY A 24 -14.66 1.83 0.38
CA GLY A 24 -14.05 2.37 -0.85
C GLY A 24 -12.69 1.73 -1.13
N TRP A 25 -11.66 2.55 -1.37
CA TRP A 25 -10.28 2.11 -1.62
C TRP A 25 -9.52 1.62 -0.36
N GLY A 26 -10.24 1.22 0.69
CA GLY A 26 -9.66 0.78 1.97
C GLY A 26 -9.47 1.89 3.01
N ASP A 27 -10.26 2.96 2.93
CA ASP A 27 -10.25 4.00 3.96
C ASP A 27 -10.83 3.46 5.27
N THR A 28 -10.24 3.86 6.39
CA THR A 28 -10.65 3.47 7.74
C THR A 28 -11.06 4.67 8.60
N LEU A 29 -10.86 5.90 8.09
CA LEU A 29 -11.16 7.09 8.85
C LEU A 29 -12.67 7.32 8.91
N GLU A 30 -13.20 7.39 10.14
CA GLU A 30 -14.62 7.66 10.42
C GLU A 30 -15.58 6.68 9.72
N VAL A 31 -15.11 5.45 9.47
CA VAL A 31 -15.93 4.40 8.90
C VAL A 31 -16.72 3.72 10.00
N ARG A 32 -18.04 3.75 9.84
CA ARG A 32 -19.02 3.16 10.77
C ARG A 32 -19.97 2.23 10.02
N PRO A 33 -20.54 1.20 10.69
CA PRO A 33 -21.56 0.36 10.08
C PRO A 33 -22.70 1.19 9.48
N GLY A 34 -23.17 0.79 8.29
CA GLY A 34 -24.23 1.50 7.56
C GLY A 34 -23.78 2.73 6.76
N LEU A 35 -22.49 3.09 6.78
CA LEU A 35 -21.96 4.12 5.88
C LEU A 35 -22.07 3.65 4.42
N VAL A 36 -22.63 4.52 3.58
CA VAL A 36 -22.73 4.36 2.13
C VAL A 36 -22.00 5.53 1.48
N ILE A 37 -21.17 5.25 0.48
CA ILE A 37 -20.47 6.27 -0.30
C ILE A 37 -20.61 6.00 -1.80
N THR A 38 -20.62 7.07 -2.57
CA THR A 38 -20.50 7.08 -4.03
C THR A 38 -19.06 6.82 -4.46
N GLN A 39 -18.84 6.50 -5.74
CA GLN A 39 -17.50 6.35 -6.30
C GLN A 39 -16.68 7.65 -6.17
N ALA A 40 -17.29 8.80 -6.48
CA ALA A 40 -16.64 10.09 -6.37
C ALA A 40 -16.22 10.40 -4.92
N GLU A 41 -17.02 9.98 -3.93
CA GLU A 41 -16.63 10.10 -2.51
C GLU A 41 -15.49 9.16 -2.15
N ALA A 42 -15.48 7.92 -2.66
CA ALA A 42 -14.36 7.00 -2.46
C ALA A 42 -13.05 7.59 -3.03
N ASP A 43 -13.10 8.11 -4.25
CA ASP A 43 -11.94 8.72 -4.93
C ASP A 43 -11.47 9.98 -4.19
N GLY A 44 -12.41 10.85 -3.78
CA GLY A 44 -12.11 12.05 -3.02
C GLY A 44 -11.52 11.76 -1.64
N ARG A 45 -12.04 10.75 -0.92
CA ARG A 45 -11.45 10.29 0.35
C ARG A 45 -10.03 9.77 0.14
N TYR A 46 -9.83 8.96 -0.89
CA TYR A 46 -8.51 8.40 -1.21
C TYR A 46 -7.49 9.49 -1.53
N ALA A 47 -7.82 10.43 -2.44
CA ALA A 47 -6.94 11.55 -2.78
C ALA A 47 -6.58 12.41 -1.55
N ARG A 48 -7.56 12.73 -0.69
CA ARG A 48 -7.29 13.47 0.56
C ARG A 48 -6.37 12.70 1.50
N ARG A 49 -6.59 11.40 1.66
CA ARG A 49 -5.75 10.53 2.52
C ARG A 49 -4.32 10.44 1.99
N LEU A 50 -4.12 10.33 0.68
CA LEU A 50 -2.79 10.31 0.07
C LEU A 50 -1.99 11.56 0.45
N VAL A 51 -2.53 12.74 0.16
CA VAL A 51 -1.85 14.02 0.42
C VAL A 51 -1.63 14.26 1.92
N ARG A 52 -2.62 13.93 2.75
CA ARG A 52 -2.57 14.21 4.19
C ARG A 52 -1.67 13.23 4.96
N ASP A 53 -1.73 11.94 4.66
CA ASP A 53 -1.19 10.91 5.54
C ASP A 53 -0.08 10.06 4.94
N PHE A 54 -0.07 9.86 3.62
CA PHE A 54 0.79 8.84 3.00
C PHE A 54 1.94 9.44 2.17
N GLU A 55 1.73 10.58 1.51
CA GLU A 55 2.81 11.32 0.84
C GLU A 55 3.81 11.97 1.81
N PRO A 56 3.39 12.64 2.92
CA PRO A 56 4.33 13.36 3.76
C PRO A 56 5.44 12.48 4.36
N PRO A 57 5.16 11.26 4.87
CA PRO A 57 6.22 10.36 5.33
C PRO A 57 7.20 9.97 4.23
N VAL A 58 6.73 9.76 2.99
CA VAL A 58 7.61 9.45 1.85
C VAL A 58 8.48 10.66 1.52
N ARG A 59 7.89 11.85 1.44
CA ARG A 59 8.61 13.11 1.17
C ARG A 59 9.70 13.40 2.20
N GLN A 60 9.46 13.04 3.46
CA GLN A 60 10.43 13.20 4.54
C GLN A 60 11.53 12.14 4.51
N ALA A 61 11.18 10.90 4.19
CA ALA A 61 12.11 9.76 4.25
C ALA A 61 13.04 9.67 3.04
N VAL A 62 12.55 10.01 1.85
CA VAL A 62 13.30 9.87 0.59
C VAL A 62 14.16 11.11 0.35
N THR A 63 15.46 10.90 0.14
CA THR A 63 16.46 11.97 -0.01
C THR A 63 17.06 12.06 -1.41
N VAL A 64 16.54 11.28 -2.36
CA VAL A 64 16.99 11.20 -3.75
C VAL A 64 15.84 11.55 -4.70
N PRO A 65 16.12 12.03 -5.93
CA PRO A 65 15.09 12.27 -6.92
C PRO A 65 14.44 10.94 -7.34
N LEU A 66 13.11 10.94 -7.45
CA LEU A 66 12.35 9.80 -7.97
C LEU A 66 11.69 10.15 -9.29
N SER A 67 11.59 9.19 -10.19
CA SER A 67 10.63 9.28 -11.29
C SER A 67 9.20 9.21 -10.76
N GLN A 68 8.22 9.62 -11.57
CA GLN A 68 6.81 9.57 -11.18
C GLN A 68 6.37 8.14 -10.80
N CYS A 69 6.78 7.12 -11.57
CA CYS A 69 6.40 5.74 -11.28
C CYS A 69 7.03 5.20 -9.98
N GLN A 70 8.26 5.63 -9.65
CA GLN A 70 8.92 5.28 -8.39
C GLN A 70 8.22 5.95 -7.20
N TRP A 71 7.83 7.22 -7.34
CA TRP A 71 7.03 7.94 -6.34
C TRP A 71 5.70 7.23 -6.10
N ASP A 72 4.93 6.97 -7.15
CA ASP A 72 3.60 6.35 -7.06
C ASP A 72 3.67 4.94 -6.46
N ALA A 73 4.65 4.13 -6.87
CA ALA A 73 4.86 2.80 -6.31
C ALA A 73 5.26 2.84 -4.83
N THR A 74 6.07 3.83 -4.42
CA THR A 74 6.47 4.01 -3.02
C THR A 74 5.28 4.44 -2.17
N VAL A 75 4.54 5.47 -2.59
CA VAL A 75 3.34 5.96 -1.89
C VAL A 75 2.26 4.88 -1.81
N SER A 76 2.01 4.13 -2.90
CA SER A 76 1.07 3.00 -2.90
C SER A 76 1.50 1.87 -1.96
N THR A 77 2.80 1.66 -1.79
CA THR A 77 3.31 0.69 -0.81
C THR A 77 3.09 1.21 0.61
N VAL A 78 3.41 2.47 0.89
CA VAL A 78 3.15 3.12 2.18
C VAL A 78 1.66 3.12 2.53
N TYR A 79 0.77 3.36 1.56
CA TYR A 79 -0.68 3.25 1.75
C TYR A 79 -1.09 1.86 2.24
N ASN A 80 -0.46 0.81 1.70
CA ASN A 80 -0.85 -0.56 1.99
C ASN A 80 -0.18 -1.18 3.23
N THR A 81 1.10 -0.87 3.49
CA THR A 81 1.84 -1.42 4.64
C THR A 81 1.92 -0.47 5.82
N GLY A 82 1.65 0.82 5.60
CA GLY A 82 2.06 1.90 6.49
C GLY A 82 3.54 2.27 6.31
N PRO A 83 3.93 3.44 6.84
CA PRO A 83 5.33 3.90 6.81
C PRO A 83 6.22 3.11 7.79
N GLY A 84 5.63 2.52 8.83
CA GLY A 84 6.34 1.83 9.90
C GLY A 84 6.86 2.77 10.99
N GLY A 85 7.76 2.26 11.85
CA GLY A 85 8.17 2.93 13.09
C GLY A 85 7.12 2.79 14.20
N ARG A 86 7.44 3.33 15.39
CA ARG A 86 6.57 3.31 16.57
C ARG A 86 6.08 1.89 16.92
N GLY A 87 6.98 0.90 16.86
CA GLY A 87 6.68 -0.49 17.20
C GLY A 87 6.00 -1.29 16.09
N ARG A 88 5.95 -0.79 14.84
CA ARG A 88 5.46 -1.54 13.68
C ARG A 88 6.43 -1.48 12.51
N ASP A 89 6.60 -2.61 11.82
CA ASP A 89 7.34 -2.64 10.56
C ASP A 89 6.54 -1.99 9.44
N GLY A 90 7.22 -1.23 8.59
CA GLY A 90 6.67 -0.66 7.37
C GLY A 90 7.76 -0.40 6.34
N ILE A 91 7.33 -0.06 5.12
CA ILE A 91 8.25 0.02 3.97
C ILE A 91 9.32 1.10 4.13
N LEU A 92 9.07 2.14 4.93
CA LEU A 92 10.07 3.19 5.20
C LEU A 92 10.91 2.86 6.44
N TYR A 93 10.27 2.49 7.54
CA TYR A 93 10.91 2.25 8.83
C TYR A 93 10.49 0.91 9.44
N LEU A 94 11.42 0.23 10.12
CA LEU A 94 11.14 -0.96 10.89
C LEU A 94 10.55 -0.62 12.26
N ALA A 95 10.07 -1.62 12.99
CA ALA A 95 9.44 -1.45 14.30
C ALA A 95 10.34 -0.70 15.32
N ASP A 96 11.65 -0.91 15.21
CA ASP A 96 12.69 -0.25 16.03
C ASP A 96 13.05 1.18 15.58
N GLY A 97 12.39 1.70 14.54
CA GLY A 97 12.62 3.04 14.00
C GLY A 97 13.77 3.13 12.99
N ARG A 98 14.52 2.06 12.74
CA ARG A 98 15.59 2.08 11.72
C ARG A 98 14.99 2.08 10.31
N PRO A 99 15.67 2.70 9.32
CA PRO A 99 15.22 2.66 7.94
C PRO A 99 15.23 1.23 7.40
N SER A 100 14.18 0.87 6.67
CA SER A 100 14.04 -0.45 6.04
C SER A 100 15.13 -0.67 4.98
N THR A 101 15.36 -1.92 4.57
CA THR A 101 16.31 -2.20 3.48
C THR A 101 15.89 -1.54 2.16
N PHE A 102 14.58 -1.44 1.90
CA PHE A 102 14.05 -0.71 0.75
C PHE A 102 14.49 0.77 0.80
N LEU A 103 14.24 1.45 1.93
CA LEU A 103 14.55 2.88 2.07
C LEU A 103 16.05 3.14 2.01
N ARG A 104 16.86 2.30 2.65
CA ARG A 104 18.33 2.43 2.61
C ARG A 104 18.87 2.31 1.18
N LYS A 105 18.40 1.33 0.40
CA LYS A 105 18.81 1.17 -1.00
C LYS A 105 18.31 2.31 -1.88
N LEU A 106 17.06 2.72 -1.68
CA LEU A 106 16.46 3.84 -2.40
C LEU A 106 17.30 5.11 -2.22
N ASN A 107 17.59 5.50 -0.98
CA ASN A 107 18.37 6.70 -0.68
C ASN A 107 19.86 6.57 -1.05
N ALA A 108 20.35 5.37 -1.31
CA ALA A 108 21.68 5.14 -1.88
C ALA A 108 21.69 5.27 -3.43
N GLY A 109 20.54 5.54 -4.06
CA GLY A 109 20.39 5.57 -5.52
C GLY A 109 20.33 4.18 -6.16
N ASP A 110 20.30 3.10 -5.37
CA ASP A 110 20.15 1.73 -5.85
C ASP A 110 18.67 1.42 -6.12
N TYR A 111 18.13 2.01 -7.20
CA TYR A 111 16.73 1.86 -7.57
C TYR A 111 16.36 0.42 -7.91
N GLN A 112 17.24 -0.31 -8.58
CA GLN A 112 17.02 -1.71 -8.91
C GLN A 112 16.95 -2.57 -7.64
N GLY A 113 17.94 -2.41 -6.76
CA GLY A 113 17.97 -3.14 -5.50
C GLY A 113 16.84 -2.74 -4.56
N ALA A 114 16.37 -1.48 -4.57
CA ALA A 114 15.17 -1.06 -3.85
C ALA A 114 13.92 -1.77 -4.41
N ALA A 115 13.77 -1.83 -5.73
CA ALA A 115 12.66 -2.53 -6.37
C ALA A 115 12.63 -4.03 -5.99
N ASP A 116 13.80 -4.65 -5.84
CA ASP A 116 13.94 -6.06 -5.44
C ASP A 116 13.62 -6.32 -3.95
N GLU A 117 13.48 -5.26 -3.13
CA GLU A 117 12.97 -5.40 -1.77
C GLU A 117 11.44 -5.46 -1.72
N LEU A 118 10.72 -4.94 -2.71
CA LEU A 118 9.24 -4.91 -2.71
C LEU A 118 8.61 -6.30 -2.58
N PRO A 119 9.04 -7.36 -3.31
CA PRO A 119 8.47 -8.71 -3.18
C PRO A 119 8.61 -9.35 -1.80
N LYS A 120 9.39 -8.78 -0.88
CA LYS A 120 9.54 -9.29 0.50
C LYS A 120 8.39 -8.84 1.41
N TRP A 121 7.66 -7.79 1.03
CA TRP A 121 6.55 -7.21 1.81
C TRP A 121 5.21 -7.87 1.49
N VAL A 122 5.13 -9.20 1.71
CA VAL A 122 4.00 -10.06 1.30
C VAL A 122 3.33 -10.82 2.44
N ARG A 123 3.66 -10.48 3.69
CA ARG A 123 3.13 -11.14 4.87
C ARG A 123 2.13 -10.27 5.63
N ALA A 124 1.10 -10.90 6.17
CA ALA A 124 0.20 -10.32 7.17
C ALA A 124 -0.29 -11.42 8.11
N GLY A 125 -0.45 -11.11 9.41
CA GLY A 125 -0.84 -12.11 10.41
C GLY A 125 0.12 -13.30 10.51
N GLY A 126 1.41 -13.10 10.23
CA GLY A 126 2.43 -14.15 10.21
C GLY A 126 2.42 -15.04 8.96
N GLN A 127 1.44 -14.90 8.07
CA GLN A 127 1.29 -15.72 6.87
C GLN A 127 1.66 -14.95 5.61
N VAL A 128 2.19 -15.66 4.62
CA VAL A 128 2.38 -15.12 3.27
C VAL A 128 1.02 -15.11 2.57
N LEU A 129 0.62 -13.95 2.05
CA LEU A 129 -0.65 -13.80 1.34
C LEU A 129 -0.43 -13.68 -0.16
N LYS A 130 -1.07 -14.55 -0.92
CA LYS A 130 -1.01 -14.58 -2.39
C LYS A 130 -1.41 -13.26 -3.04
N GLY A 131 -2.44 -12.59 -2.51
CA GLY A 131 -2.84 -11.26 -2.97
C GLY A 131 -1.72 -10.21 -2.80
N LEU A 132 -0.94 -10.29 -1.71
CA LEU A 132 0.21 -9.40 -1.52
C LEU A 132 1.37 -9.76 -2.44
N GLN A 133 1.60 -11.05 -2.75
CA GLN A 133 2.60 -11.45 -3.75
C GLN A 133 2.30 -10.85 -5.12
N ARG A 134 1.07 -11.00 -5.61
CA ARG A 134 0.61 -10.37 -6.87
C ARG A 134 0.82 -8.87 -6.85
N ARG A 135 0.35 -8.20 -5.78
CA ARG A 135 0.48 -6.75 -5.62
C ARG A 135 1.94 -6.31 -5.67
N ARG A 136 2.83 -6.92 -4.88
CA ARG A 136 4.24 -6.52 -4.80
C ARG A 136 5.02 -6.83 -6.07
N HIS A 137 4.68 -7.91 -6.75
CA HIS A 137 5.24 -8.20 -8.06
C HIS A 137 4.88 -7.10 -9.07
N ALA A 138 3.60 -6.72 -9.15
CA ALA A 138 3.17 -5.61 -9.99
C ALA A 138 3.80 -4.28 -9.56
N THR A 139 3.85 -3.98 -8.25
CA THR A 139 4.48 -2.75 -7.73
C THR A 139 5.95 -2.67 -8.13
N ARG A 140 6.70 -3.78 -8.08
CA ARG A 140 8.10 -3.81 -8.54
C ARG A 140 8.22 -3.44 -10.01
N LEU A 141 7.37 -4.00 -10.86
CA LEU A 141 7.40 -3.71 -12.30
C LEU A 141 7.06 -2.25 -12.59
N VAL A 142 6.03 -1.70 -11.93
CA VAL A 142 5.67 -0.27 -12.04
C VAL A 142 6.80 0.63 -11.55
N PHE A 143 7.42 0.30 -10.41
CA PHE A 143 8.56 1.03 -9.86
C PHE A 143 9.74 1.11 -10.86
N LEU A 144 9.92 0.07 -11.67
CA LEU A 144 10.93 -0.01 -12.72
C LEU A 144 10.47 0.58 -14.07
N GLY A 145 9.33 1.27 -14.11
CA GLY A 145 8.82 1.94 -15.32
C GLY A 145 7.93 1.08 -16.21
N GLY A 146 7.50 -0.10 -15.74
CA GLY A 146 6.55 -0.94 -16.46
C GLY A 146 5.14 -0.35 -16.52
N ASP A 147 4.41 -0.67 -17.58
CA ASP A 147 2.98 -0.33 -17.70
C ASP A 147 2.17 -0.98 -16.58
N VAL A 148 1.21 -0.23 -16.03
CA VAL A 148 0.41 -0.65 -14.88
C VAL A 148 -0.45 -1.88 -15.19
N GLY A 149 -1.13 -1.89 -16.34
CA GLY A 149 -1.98 -3.01 -16.75
C GLY A 149 -1.17 -4.27 -16.98
N ALA A 150 -0.05 -4.15 -17.69
CA ALA A 150 0.86 -5.26 -17.94
C ALA A 150 1.48 -5.80 -16.64
N ALA A 151 1.84 -4.92 -15.70
CA ALA A 151 2.40 -5.29 -14.41
C ALA A 151 1.40 -6.06 -13.53
N ILE A 152 0.14 -5.63 -13.52
CA ILE A 152 -0.94 -6.33 -12.81
C ILE A 152 -1.12 -7.73 -13.40
N ALA A 153 -1.27 -7.84 -14.72
CA ALA A 153 -1.43 -9.13 -15.40
C ALA A 153 -0.22 -10.06 -15.18
N ALA A 154 1.00 -9.51 -15.12
CA ALA A 154 2.19 -10.27 -14.79
C ALA A 154 2.15 -10.81 -13.36
N GLY A 155 1.71 -10.00 -12.39
CA GLY A 155 1.51 -10.43 -11.00
C GLY A 155 0.51 -11.57 -10.88
N GLU A 156 -0.62 -11.49 -11.59
CA GLU A 156 -1.63 -12.55 -11.61
C GLU A 156 -1.09 -13.85 -12.21
N ARG A 157 -0.33 -13.79 -13.30
CA ARG A 157 0.30 -14.97 -13.92
C ARG A 157 1.39 -15.59 -13.06
N ALA A 158 2.20 -14.78 -12.38
CA ALA A 158 3.30 -15.26 -11.54
C ALA A 158 2.81 -15.96 -10.26
N PHE A 159 1.61 -15.63 -9.79
CA PHE A 159 1.01 -16.19 -8.58
C PHE A 159 -0.46 -16.60 -8.85
N PRO A 160 -0.70 -17.62 -9.70
CA PRO A 160 -2.04 -18.01 -10.16
C PRO A 160 -2.86 -18.60 -9.03
#